data_AF-E6VF42-F1
#
_entry.id   AF-E6VF42-F1
#
_cell.length_a   1.000
_cell.length_b   1.000
_cell.length_c   1.000
_cell.angle_alpha   90.00
_cell.angle_beta   90.00
_cell.angle_gamma   90.00
#
_symmetry.space_group_name_H-M   'P 1'
#
loop_
_entity.id
_entity.type
_entity.pdbx_description
1 polymer ?
#
loop_
_entity_poly.entity_id
_entity_poly.type
_entity_poly.pdbx_seq_one_letter_code
_entity_poly.pdbx_strand_id
1 'polypeptide(L)'
;MIKSELVQRIAEHNPHLYQRDVENIVNAILDEIVDALARGDRVELRGFGAFSVKHRPARAGRNPRTGAHVPVEQKTVPFFKTGKEMRERLNRDSGDGAPTSDTA
;
A
#
# COMPACT_ATOMS: atom_id res chain seq x y z
N MET A 1 13.68 -0.52 -0.46
CA MET A 1 13.67 -1.62 -1.43
C MET A 1 13.07 -1.10 -2.73
N ILE A 2 13.82 -1.16 -3.83
CA ILE A 2 13.31 -0.83 -5.18
C ILE A 2 12.79 -2.09 -5.90
N LYS A 3 12.11 -1.92 -7.03
CA LYS A 3 11.50 -3.05 -7.77
C LYS A 3 12.50 -4.14 -8.16
N SER A 4 13.69 -3.78 -8.63
CA SER A 4 14.73 -4.75 -9.00
C SER A 4 15.19 -5.61 -7.82
N GLU A 5 15.37 -4.98 -6.65
CA GLU A 5 15.70 -5.69 -5.40
C GLU A 5 14.57 -6.62 -4.95
N LEU A 6 13.31 -6.20 -5.12
CA LEU A 6 12.15 -7.05 -4.85
C LEU A 6 12.13 -8.29 -5.76
N VAL A 7 12.32 -8.09 -7.07
CA VAL A 7 12.39 -9.19 -8.06
C VAL A 7 13.51 -10.16 -7.71
N GLN A 8 14.70 -9.64 -7.39
CA GLN A 8 15.84 -10.46 -6.99
C GLN A 8 15.51 -11.31 -5.75
N ARG A 9 14.97 -10.71 -4.68
CA ARG A 9 14.62 -11.44 -3.44
C ARG A 9 13.54 -12.49 -3.67
N ILE A 10 12.56 -12.21 -4.53
CA ILE A 10 11.53 -13.20 -4.87
C ILE A 10 12.15 -14.34 -5.66
N ALA A 11 13.06 -14.08 -6.60
CA ALA A 11 13.75 -15.11 -7.36
C ALA A 11 14.64 -16.00 -6.46
N GLU A 12 15.36 -15.41 -5.51
CA GLU A 12 16.16 -16.14 -4.51
C GLU A 12 15.30 -17.12 -3.68
N HIS A 13 14.08 -16.72 -3.31
CA HIS A 13 13.13 -17.58 -2.61
C HIS A 13 12.44 -18.62 -3.50
N ASN A 14 12.51 -18.46 -4.83
CA ASN A 14 11.83 -19.32 -5.80
C ASN A 14 12.83 -19.81 -6.86
N PRO A 15 13.80 -20.67 -6.48
CA PRO A 15 14.91 -21.09 -7.35
C PRO A 15 14.48 -21.91 -8.57
N HIS A 16 13.22 -22.33 -8.63
CA HIS A 16 12.61 -23.06 -9.75
C HIS A 16 12.07 -22.12 -10.85
N LEU A 17 12.05 -20.80 -10.61
CA LEU A 17 11.62 -19.80 -11.60
C LEU A 17 12.83 -19.06 -12.16
N TYR A 18 12.78 -18.73 -13.45
CA TYR A 18 13.76 -17.80 -14.01
C TYR A 18 13.50 -16.38 -13.50
N GLN A 19 14.56 -15.59 -13.32
CA GLN A 19 14.44 -14.19 -12.87
C GLN A 19 13.48 -13.37 -13.76
N ARG A 20 13.50 -13.62 -15.08
CA ARG A 20 12.59 -12.98 -16.04
C ARG A 20 11.13 -13.32 -15.75
N ASP A 21 10.83 -14.56 -15.36
CA ASP A 21 9.46 -14.96 -15.03
C ASP A 21 8.97 -14.26 -13.76
N VAL A 22 9.85 -14.15 -12.76
CA VAL A 22 9.55 -13.38 -11.54
C VAL A 22 9.30 -11.91 -11.86
N GLU A 23 10.10 -11.30 -12.74
CA GLU A 23 9.88 -9.93 -13.18
C GLU A 23 8.52 -9.76 -13.88
N ASN A 24 8.17 -10.68 -14.78
CA ASN A 24 6.89 -10.68 -15.47
C ASN A 24 5.72 -10.83 -14.49
N ILE A 25 5.83 -11.71 -13.51
CA ILE A 25 4.80 -11.92 -12.47
C ILE A 25 4.61 -10.66 -11.63
N VAL A 26 5.72 -10.03 -11.18
CA VAL A 26 5.65 -8.78 -10.40
C VAL A 26 4.98 -7.68 -11.22
N ASN A 27 5.30 -7.55 -12.50
CA ASN A 27 4.65 -6.58 -13.39
C ASN A 27 3.16 -6.84 -13.49
N ALA A 28 2.77 -8.08 -13.81
CA ALA A 28 1.38 -8.47 -13.97
C ALA A 28 0.55 -8.18 -12.71
N ILE A 29 1.10 -8.42 -11.51
CA ILE A 29 0.42 -8.10 -10.25
C ILE A 29 0.21 -6.59 -10.10
N LEU A 30 1.23 -5.78 -10.37
CA LEU A 30 1.14 -4.33 -10.24
C LEU A 30 0.17 -3.73 -11.27
N ASP A 31 0.23 -4.21 -12.51
CA ASP A 31 -0.63 -3.76 -13.60
C ASP A 31 -2.10 -4.10 -13.31
N GLU A 32 -2.41 -5.33 -12.88
CA GLU A 32 -3.79 -5.71 -12.53
C GLU A 32 -4.35 -4.89 -11.35
N ILE A 33 -3.51 -4.54 -10.36
CA ILE A 33 -3.94 -3.64 -9.27
C ILE A 33 -4.30 -2.26 -9.83
N VAL A 34 -3.50 -1.71 -10.74
CA VAL A 34 -3.75 -0.40 -11.37
C VAL A 34 -5.03 -0.45 -12.20
N ASP A 35 -5.20 -1.48 -13.03
CA ASP A 35 -6.36 -1.63 -13.90
C ASP A 35 -7.65 -1.81 -13.10
N ALA A 36 -7.63 -2.60 -12.03
CA ALA A 36 -8.75 -2.73 -11.11
C ALA A 36 -9.13 -1.39 -10.49
N LEU A 37 -8.17 -0.61 -10.00
CA LEU A 37 -8.44 0.72 -9.45
C LEU A 37 -8.97 1.70 -10.49
N ALA A 38 -8.51 1.61 -11.74
CA ALA A 38 -9.00 2.44 -12.84
C ALA A 38 -10.48 2.15 -13.17
N ARG A 39 -10.92 0.89 -13.01
CA ARG A 39 -12.33 0.49 -13.11
C ARG A 39 -13.18 0.90 -11.91
N GLY A 40 -12.55 1.35 -10.82
CA GLY A 40 -13.21 1.66 -9.55
C GLY A 40 -13.36 0.45 -8.62
N ASP A 41 -12.75 -0.68 -8.96
CA ASP A 41 -12.78 -1.90 -8.16
C ASP A 41 -11.94 -1.75 -6.88
N ARG A 42 -12.22 -2.62 -5.91
CA ARG A 42 -11.42 -2.79 -4.70
C ARG A 42 -10.60 -4.07 -4.84
N VAL A 43 -9.28 -3.97 -4.61
CA VAL A 43 -8.38 -5.13 -4.55
C VAL A 43 -8.04 -5.42 -3.10
N GLU A 44 -8.36 -6.62 -2.62
CA GLU A 44 -8.07 -7.06 -1.26
C GLU A 44 -7.06 -8.21 -1.25
N LEU A 45 -5.91 -7.98 -0.60
CA LEU A 45 -4.85 -8.96 -0.40
C LEU A 45 -4.81 -9.31 1.09
N ARG A 46 -5.45 -10.42 1.46
CA ARG A 46 -5.58 -10.86 2.86
C ARG A 46 -4.21 -10.92 3.54
N GLY A 47 -4.13 -10.41 4.77
CA GLY A 47 -2.87 -10.29 5.53
C GLY A 47 -2.03 -9.05 5.17
N PHE A 48 -2.09 -8.58 3.92
CA PHE A 48 -1.34 -7.42 3.45
C PHE A 48 -2.14 -6.11 3.60
N GLY A 49 -3.33 -6.04 2.99
CA GLY A 49 -4.17 -4.84 3.00
C GLY A 49 -5.13 -4.79 1.82
N ALA A 50 -5.72 -3.62 1.59
CA ALA A 50 -6.64 -3.42 0.49
C ALA A 50 -6.40 -2.09 -0.23
N PHE A 51 -6.40 -2.13 -1.55
CA PHE A 51 -6.40 -0.98 -2.44
C PHE A 51 -7.83 -0.64 -2.84
N SER A 52 -8.12 0.66 -2.88
CA SER A 52 -9.41 1.20 -3.29
C SER A 52 -9.21 2.60 -3.83
N VAL A 53 -10.19 3.14 -4.54
CA VAL A 53 -10.20 4.54 -4.94
C VAL A 53 -10.98 5.39 -3.94
N LYS A 54 -10.56 6.65 -3.76
CA LYS A 54 -11.31 7.67 -3.02
C LYS A 54 -11.58 8.87 -3.91
N HIS A 55 -12.84 9.27 -3.99
CA HIS A 55 -13.22 10.53 -4.62
C HIS A 55 -12.95 11.69 -3.68
N ARG A 56 -12.16 12.66 -4.15
CA ARG A 56 -11.91 13.93 -3.47
C ARG A 56 -12.72 15.00 -4.19
N PRO A 57 -13.71 15.63 -3.51
CA PRO A 57 -14.50 16.67 -4.13
C PRO A 57 -13.65 17.92 -4.40
N ALA A 58 -14.10 18.74 -5.34
CA ALA A 58 -13.50 20.04 -5.58
C ALA A 58 -13.53 20.89 -4.31
N ARG A 59 -12.48 21.68 -4.09
CA ARG A 59 -12.35 22.55 -2.90
C ARG A 59 -11.49 23.76 -3.19
N ALA A 60 -11.60 24.79 -2.36
CA ALA A 60 -10.62 25.87 -2.34
C ALA A 60 -9.33 25.39 -1.63
N GLY A 61 -8.20 25.47 -2.32
CA GLY A 61 -6.86 25.31 -1.78
C GLY A 61 -6.19 26.65 -1.50
N ARG A 62 -4.97 26.60 -0.99
CA ARG A 62 -4.08 27.75 -0.86
C ARG A 62 -2.76 27.46 -1.54
N ASN A 63 -2.25 28.43 -2.29
CA ASN A 63 -0.92 28.36 -2.85
C ASN A 63 0.11 28.47 -1.71
N PRO A 64 0.98 27.46 -1.47
CA PRO A 64 1.95 27.50 -0.37
C PRO A 64 2.95 28.65 -0.48
N ARG A 65 3.21 29.15 -1.69
CA ARG A 65 4.17 30.22 -1.97
C ARG A 65 3.59 31.62 -1.82
N THR A 66 2.30 31.81 -2.10
CA THR A 66 1.67 33.15 -2.15
C THR A 66 0.50 33.33 -1.18
N GLY A 67 -0.01 32.26 -0.57
CA GLY A 67 -1.19 32.29 0.30
C GLY A 67 -2.52 32.48 -0.44
N ALA A 68 -2.49 32.77 -1.74
CA ALA A 68 -3.69 33.01 -2.55
C ALA A 68 -4.59 31.77 -2.60
N HIS A 69 -5.91 32.01 -2.61
CA HIS A 69 -6.90 30.96 -2.82
C HIS A 69 -6.84 30.47 -4.26
N VAL A 70 -6.74 29.15 -4.44
CA VAL A 70 -6.71 28.50 -5.76
C VAL A 70 -7.76 27.40 -5.81
N PRO A 71 -8.52 27.26 -6.90
CA PRO A 71 -9.44 26.14 -7.05
C PRO A 71 -8.65 24.84 -7.17
N VAL A 72 -9.12 23.80 -6.47
CA VAL A 72 -8.62 22.43 -6.60
C VAL A 72 -9.76 21.61 -7.16
N GLU A 73 -9.55 21.08 -8.36
CA GLU A 73 -10.54 20.23 -9.03
C GLU A 73 -10.77 18.93 -8.27
N GLN A 74 -11.96 18.36 -8.49
CA GLN A 74 -12.25 17.03 -7.99
C GLN A 74 -11.30 16.01 -8.62
N LYS A 75 -10.89 15.00 -7.85
CA LYS A 75 -10.03 13.93 -8.35
C LYS A 75 -10.25 12.63 -7.64
N THR A 76 -10.02 11.54 -8.35
CA THR A 76 -9.96 10.20 -7.79
C THR A 76 -8.51 9.91 -7.39
N VAL A 77 -8.29 9.42 -6.17
CA VAL A 77 -6.96 9.07 -5.68
C VAL A 77 -6.94 7.63 -5.19
N PRO A 78 -5.84 6.89 -5.40
CA PRO A 78 -5.67 5.58 -4.80
C PRO A 78 -5.59 5.71 -3.27
N PHE A 79 -6.11 4.71 -2.58
CA PHE A 79 -6.07 4.60 -1.14
C PHE A 79 -5.75 3.15 -0.74
N PHE A 80 -4.68 2.98 0.02
CA PHE A 80 -4.30 1.72 0.61
C PHE A 80 -4.67 1.69 2.09
N LYS A 81 -5.40 0.65 2.50
CA LYS A 81 -5.68 0.34 3.91
C LYS A 81 -4.81 -0.84 4.33
N THR A 82 -3.95 -0.65 5.32
CA THR A 82 -3.08 -1.70 5.84
C THR A 82 -3.88 -2.82 6.52
N GLY A 83 -3.44 -4.07 6.32
CA GLY A 83 -3.99 -5.25 6.98
C GLY A 83 -3.69 -5.26 8.48
N LYS A 84 -4.49 -5.99 9.26
CA LYS A 84 -4.23 -6.21 10.70
C LYS A 84 -2.88 -6.89 10.92
N GLU A 85 -2.62 -7.97 10.21
CA GLU A 85 -1.39 -8.75 10.33
C GLU A 85 -0.14 -7.94 10.00
N MET A 86 -0.16 -7.13 8.93
CA MET A 86 0.93 -6.20 8.62
C MET A 86 1.22 -5.25 9.80
N ARG A 87 0.18 -4.62 10.38
CA ARG A 87 0.36 -3.71 11.52
C ARG A 87 0.91 -4.41 12.75
N GLU A 88 0.43 -5.62 13.04
CA GLU A 88 0.91 -6.42 14.17
C GLU A 88 2.35 -6.89 14.01
N ARG A 89 2.80 -7.18 12.79
CA ARG A 89 4.20 -7.52 12.52
C ARG A 89 5.12 -6.31 12.69
N LEU A 90 4.67 -5.12 12.31
CA LEU A 90 5.46 -3.89 12.44
C LEU A 90 5.61 -3.41 13.89
N ASN A 91 4.60 -3.62 14.73
CA ASN A 91 4.57 -3.14 16.11
C ASN A 91 5.00 -4.21 17.14
N ARG A 92 5.53 -5.35 16.68
CA ARG A 92 5.84 -6.49 17.56
C ARG A 92 7.10 -6.28 18.43
N ASP A 93 7.90 -5.25 18.15
CA ASP A 93 9.11 -4.90 18.91
C ASP A 93 9.12 -3.43 19.37
N SER A 94 8.13 -3.04 20.18
CA SER A 94 8.30 -1.97 21.16
C SER A 94 8.18 -2.58 22.54
N GLY A 95 9.24 -3.27 22.96
CA GLY A 95 9.35 -3.77 24.33
C GLY A 95 9.46 -2.59 25.30
N ASP A 96 8.38 -2.33 26.02
CA ASP A 96 8.47 -1.95 27.42
C ASP A 96 7.41 -2.73 28.23
N GLY A 97 7.84 -3.24 29.37
CA GLY A 97 7.25 -4.38 30.07
C GLY A 97 6.14 -4.04 31.05
N ALA A 98 5.18 -4.97 31.19
CA ALA A 98 4.76 -5.55 32.47
C ALA A 98 3.63 -6.57 32.21
N PRO A 99 3.64 -7.74 32.87
CA PRO A 99 2.41 -8.48 33.05
C PRO A 99 1.56 -7.70 34.05
N THR A 100 0.48 -7.07 33.60
CA THR A 100 -0.61 -6.72 34.51
C THR A 100 -1.27 -8.02 34.94
N SER A 101 -0.74 -8.61 36.00
CA SER A 101 -1.47 -9.55 36.84
C SER A 101 -2.68 -8.81 37.41
N ASP A 102 -3.84 -9.09 36.82
CA ASP A 102 -5.12 -8.72 37.39
C ASP A 102 -5.25 -9.49 38.72
N THR A 103 -5.03 -8.78 39.83
CA THR A 103 -5.38 -9.24 41.17
C THR A 103 -6.64 -8.51 41.60
N ALA A 104 -7.71 -9.30 41.78
CA ALA A 104 -8.89 -9.12 42.63
C ALA A 104 -9.73 -7.84 42.49
#